data_AF-A0A536YRN7-F1
#
_entry.id   AF-A0A536YRN7-F1
#
_cell.length_a   1.000
_cell.length_b   1.000
_cell.length_c   1.000
_cell.angle_alpha   90.00
_cell.angle_beta   90.00
_cell.angle_gamma   90.00
#
_symmetry.space_group_name_H-M   'P 1'
#
loop_
_entity.id
_entity.type
_entity.pdbx_description
1 polymer ?
#
loop_
_entity_poly.entity_id
_entity_poly.type
_entity_poly.pdbx_seq_one_letter_code
_entity_poly.pdbx_strand_id
1 'polypeptide(L)' 'RRALPFVASKDIVVAPDCGMKYLPREVAFEKLKAMVEGAKLMRAELGQTR' A
#
# COMPACT_ATOMS: atom_id res chain seq x y z
N ARG A 1 -4.29 3.83 6.39
CA ARG A 1 -4.53 4.54 7.68
C ARG A 1 -4.81 3.61 8.86
N ARG A 2 -5.66 2.57 8.76
CA ARG A 2 -6.01 1.69 9.90
C ARG A 2 -4.86 1.04 10.68
N ALA A 3 -3.70 0.84 10.04
CA ALA A 3 -2.52 0.28 10.70
C ALA A 3 -1.72 1.32 11.54
N LEU A 4 -1.91 2.62 11.30
CA LEU A 4 -1.11 3.69 11.92
C LEU A 4 -1.26 3.81 13.44
N PRO A 5 -2.40 3.46 14.07
CA PRO A 5 -2.48 3.43 15.54
C PRO A 5 -1.64 2.33 16.19
N PHE A 6 -1.19 1.32 15.44
CA PHE A 6 -0.53 0.14 15.97
C PHE A 6 0.95 0.03 15.59
N VAL A 7 1.34 0.62 14.46
CA VAL A 7 2.71 0.57 13.92
C VAL A 7 3.09 1.94 13.39
N ALA A 8 4.30 2.40 13.70
CA ALA A 8 4.81 3.67 13.18
C ALA A 8 4.92 3.61 11.65
N SER A 9 4.57 4.71 10.98
CA SER A 9 4.51 4.76 9.51
C SER A 9 5.80 4.35 8.80
N LYS A 10 6.96 4.66 9.39
CA LYS A 10 8.29 4.30 8.88
C LYS A 10 8.58 2.79 8.89
N ASP A 11 7.86 2.03 9.72
CA ASP A 11 8.04 0.60 9.91
C ASP A 11 6.99 -0.23 9.12
N ILE A 12 6.11 0.43 8.36
CA ILE A 12 5.05 -0.22 7.57
C ILE A 12 5.53 -0.48 6.14
N VAL A 13 5.49 -1.76 5.74
CA VAL A 13 5.58 -2.18 4.34
C VAL A 13 4.18 -2.42 3.79
N VAL A 14 3.79 -1.69 2.75
CA VAL A 14 2.52 -1.92 2.05
C VAL A 14 2.71 -3.09 1.09
N ALA A 15 1.99 -4.19 1.34
CA ALA A 15 2.07 -5.40 0.54
C ALA A 15 0.68 -6.04 0.40
N PRO A 16 0.49 -6.89 -0.63
CA PRO A 16 -0.62 -7.83 -0.65
C PRO A 16 -0.50 -8.82 0.52
N ASP A 17 -1.63 -9.42 0.87
CA ASP A 17 -1.75 -10.53 1.80
C ASP A 17 -1.01 -11.79 1.33
N CYS A 18 -1.06 -12.12 0.04
CA CYS A 18 -0.36 -13.27 -0.54
C CYS A 18 0.07 -13.04 -2.00
N GLY A 19 0.63 -14.06 -2.65
CA GLY A 19 0.95 -14.04 -4.06
C GLY A 19 -0.29 -14.01 -4.97
N MET A 20 -0.15 -13.41 -6.15
CA MET A 20 -1.25 -13.21 -7.09
C MET A 20 -1.32 -14.26 -8.21
N LYS A 21 -0.70 -15.44 -8.01
CA LYS A 21 -0.57 -16.51 -9.02
C LYS A 21 -1.90 -16.92 -9.65
N TYR A 22 -2.98 -16.89 -8.88
CA TYR A 22 -4.31 -17.36 -9.30
C TYR A 22 -5.18 -16.25 -9.90
N LEU A 23 -4.68 -15.02 -10.03
CA LEU A 23 -5.41 -13.91 -10.63
C LEU A 23 -5.01 -13.75 -12.10
N PRO A 24 -5.96 -13.35 -12.98
CA PRO A 24 -5.61 -12.86 -14.30
C PRO A 24 -4.57 -11.74 -14.22
N ARG A 25 -3.63 -11.72 -15.17
CA ARG A 25 -2.50 -10.78 -15.15
C ARG A 25 -2.95 -9.33 -15.06
N GLU A 26 -3.96 -8.95 -15.83
CA GLU A 26 -4.53 -7.60 -15.81
C GLU A 26 -5.10 -7.21 -14.43
N VAL A 27 -5.82 -8.13 -13.78
CA VAL A 27 -6.38 -7.91 -12.44
C VAL A 27 -5.27 -7.75 -11.41
N ALA A 28 -4.23 -8.59 -11.47
CA ALA A 28 -3.07 -8.47 -10.60
C ALA A 28 -2.35 -7.13 -10.80
N PHE A 29 -2.14 -6.73 -12.05
CA PHE A 29 -1.45 -5.49 -12.39
C PHE A 29 -2.19 -4.24 -11.93
N GLU A 30 -3.51 -4.16 -12.15
CA GLU A 30 -4.30 -3.01 -11.72
C GLU A 30 -4.41 -2.93 -10.18
N LYS A 31 -4.49 -4.07 -9.50
CA LYS A 31 -4.42 -4.10 -8.03
C LYS A 31 -3.08 -3.58 -7.49
N LEU A 32 -1.97 -3.95 -8.12
CA LEU A 32 -0.65 -3.46 -7.73
C LEU A 32 -0.52 -1.96 -8.00
N LYS A 33 -1.03 -1.44 -9.13
CA LYS A 33 -1.10 0.01 -9.38
C LYS A 33 -1.87 0.73 -8.28
N ALA A 34 -3.07 0.25 -7.95
CA ALA A 34 -3.90 0.84 -6.90
C ALA A 34 -3.19 0.84 -5.53
N MET A 35 -2.50 -0.25 -5.19
CA MET A 35 -1.70 -0.36 -3.97
C MET A 35 -0.56 0.67 -3.93
N VAL A 36 0.19 0.80 -5.02
CA VAL A 36 1.30 1.78 -5.12
C VAL A 36 0.78 3.21 -5.05
N GLU A 37 -0.35 3.51 -5.71
CA GLU A 37 -0.94 4.84 -5.69
C GLU A 37 -1.44 5.22 -4.28
N GLY A 38 -2.12 4.29 -3.60
CA GLY A 38 -2.49 4.46 -2.19
C GLY A 38 -1.27 4.72 -1.29
N ALA A 39 -0.15 4.03 -1.53
CA ALA A 39 1.07 4.26 -0.77
C ALA A 39 1.72 5.63 -1.05
N LYS A 40 1.61 6.17 -2.27
CA LYS A 40 2.06 7.54 -2.59
C LYS A 40 1.21 8.57 -1.86
N LEU A 41 -0.12 8.41 -1.87
CA LEU A 41 -1.04 9.30 -1.18
C LEU A 41 -0.71 9.36 0.32
N MET A 42 -0.52 8.22 0.98
CA MET A 42 -0.15 8.20 2.40
C MET A 42 1.22 8.84 2.67
N ARG A 43 2.19 8.67 1.77
CA ARG A 43 3.50 9.34 1.90
C ARG A 43 3.40 10.85 1.74
N ALA A 44 2.57 11.33 0.82
CA ALA A 44 2.32 12.77 0.67
C ALA A 44 1.65 13.35 1.92
N GLU A 45 0.61 12.69 2.44
CA GLU A 45 -0.08 13.12 3.65
C GLU A 45 0.84 13.14 4.88
N LEU A 46 1.55 12.04 5.13
CA LEU A 46 2.40 11.90 6.32
C LEU A 46 3.72 12.66 6.21
N GLY A 47 4.22 12.92 5.00
CA GLY A 47 5.44 13.72 4.77
C GLY A 47 5.21 15.23 4.93
N GLN A 48 3.96 15.69 4.82
CA GLN A 48 3.56 17.06 5.12
C GLN A 48 3.37 17.30 6.63
N THR A 49 3.10 16.25 7.39
CA THR A 49 3.08 16.29 8.86
C THR A 49 4.50 16.12 9.40
N ARG A 50 5.29 17.20 9.34
CA ARG A 50 6.53 17.33 10.14
C ARG A 50 6.25 18.10 11.41
#